data_AF-A0A961WX14-F1
#
_entry.id   AF-A0A961WX14-F1
#
_cell.length_a   1.000
_cell.length_b   1.000
_cell.length_c   1.000
_cell.angle_alpha   90.00
_cell.angle_beta   90.00
_cell.angle_gamma   90.00
#
_symmetry.space_group_name_H-M   'P 1'
#
loop_
_entity.id
_entity.type
_entity.pdbx_description
1 polymer ?
#
loop_
_entity_poly.entity_id
_entity_poly.type
_entity_poly.pdbx_seq_one_letter_code
_entity_poly.pdbx_strand_id
1 'polypeptide(L)'
;MTDKVRTGLFVTCLVDLFRPSVGFAAVKLLEDAGCEVHVPVSQTCCGQPAYNSGDKADTREIAEQVIAAFEGFDHVVAPSGSCAGMLKKHYPTLFKGDAKWEARARAFSEKVHELVSFLTDVMGVEKVEAQIDAIATYHDSCSGLRELKIQQQPRKLLESVKGLKLREMNSPDVCCGFGGTFAVKYSEISNSIVSEKAQNI
;
A
#
# COMPACT_ATOMS: atom_id res chain seq x y z
N MET A 1 -15.41 -18.66 -20.76
CA MET A 1 -14.11 -18.25 -20.20
C MET A 1 -14.31 -16.84 -19.70
N THR A 2 -14.50 -16.67 -18.40
CA THR A 2 -14.56 -15.32 -17.80
C THR A 2 -13.12 -14.80 -17.76
N ASP A 3 -12.81 -13.77 -18.54
CA ASP A 3 -11.51 -13.13 -18.49
C ASP A 3 -11.21 -12.71 -17.04
N LYS A 4 -10.08 -13.19 -16.50
CA LYS A 4 -9.66 -12.87 -15.14
C LYS A 4 -9.21 -11.41 -15.08
N VAL A 5 -9.45 -10.75 -13.94
CA VAL A 5 -9.00 -9.37 -13.69
C VAL A 5 -7.47 -9.37 -13.63
N ARG A 6 -6.80 -8.69 -14.58
CA ARG A 6 -5.34 -8.65 -14.66
C ARG A 6 -4.82 -7.59 -13.69
N THR A 7 -4.18 -8.05 -12.62
CA THR A 7 -3.75 -7.20 -11.51
C THR A 7 -2.23 -7.17 -11.42
N GLY A 8 -1.65 -5.99 -11.60
CA GLY A 8 -0.23 -5.76 -11.36
C GLY A 8 0.05 -5.57 -9.87
N LEU A 9 0.83 -6.46 -9.25
CA LEU A 9 1.30 -6.28 -7.88
C LEU A 9 2.56 -5.40 -7.87
N PHE A 10 2.42 -4.21 -7.30
CA PHE A 10 3.54 -3.34 -6.94
C PHE A 10 4.08 -3.79 -5.59
N VAL A 11 5.13 -4.62 -5.61
CA VAL A 11 5.66 -5.34 -4.44
C VAL A 11 6.14 -4.38 -3.37
N THR A 12 6.65 -3.21 -3.75
CA THR A 12 7.36 -2.22 -2.92
C THR A 12 8.79 -2.64 -2.55
N CYS A 13 9.65 -1.64 -2.39
CA CYS A 13 11.06 -1.88 -2.06
C CYS A 13 11.27 -2.53 -0.68
N LEU A 14 10.45 -2.21 0.33
CA LEU A 14 10.62 -2.76 1.67
C LEU A 14 10.19 -4.23 1.76
N VAL A 15 9.11 -4.59 1.08
CA VAL A 15 8.67 -5.99 1.02
C VAL A 15 9.72 -6.82 0.29
N ASP A 16 10.18 -6.36 -0.88
CA ASP A 16 11.16 -7.08 -1.69
C ASP A 16 12.48 -7.30 -0.94
N LEU A 17 13.02 -6.25 -0.31
CA LEU A 17 14.33 -6.30 0.34
C LEU A 17 14.32 -6.90 1.75
N PHE A 18 13.24 -6.71 2.54
CA PHE A 18 13.25 -7.03 3.97
C PHE A 18 12.17 -8.01 4.43
N ARG A 19 11.05 -8.14 3.71
CA ARG A 19 9.88 -8.95 4.13
C ARG A 19 9.22 -9.65 2.92
N PRO A 20 9.95 -10.48 2.15
CA PRO A 20 9.43 -11.05 0.91
C PRO A 20 8.18 -11.93 1.12
N SER A 21 8.02 -12.52 2.31
CA SER A 21 6.81 -13.27 2.68
C SER A 21 5.52 -12.45 2.55
N VAL A 22 5.56 -11.13 2.73
CA VAL A 22 4.41 -10.23 2.53
C VAL A 22 4.01 -10.18 1.05
N GLY A 23 4.98 -10.19 0.13
CA GLY A 23 4.73 -10.22 -1.30
C GLY A 23 4.01 -11.51 -1.72
N PHE A 24 4.51 -12.66 -1.25
CA PHE A 24 3.86 -13.95 -1.51
C PHE A 24 2.45 -14.03 -0.89
N ALA A 25 2.25 -13.51 0.33
CA ALA A 25 0.93 -13.45 0.95
C ALA A 25 -0.04 -12.54 0.16
N ALA A 26 0.44 -11.41 -0.36
CA ALA A 26 -0.35 -10.51 -1.20
C ALA A 26 -0.76 -11.18 -2.52
N VAL A 27 0.16 -11.88 -3.19
CA VAL A 27 -0.17 -12.68 -4.40
C VAL A 27 -1.27 -13.68 -4.08
N LYS A 28 -1.10 -14.48 -3.02
CA LYS A 28 -2.10 -15.48 -2.63
C LYS A 28 -3.48 -14.86 -2.39
N LEU A 29 -3.56 -13.76 -1.64
CA LEU A 29 -4.84 -13.09 -1.37
C LEU A 29 -5.52 -12.58 -2.66
N LEU A 30 -4.75 -12.06 -3.60
CA LEU A 30 -5.26 -11.58 -4.88
C LEU A 30 -5.73 -12.73 -5.78
N GLU A 31 -4.99 -13.84 -5.83
CA GLU A 31 -5.36 -15.05 -6.57
C GLU A 31 -6.63 -15.71 -5.98
N ASP A 32 -6.71 -15.81 -4.65
CA ASP A 32 -7.89 -16.32 -3.95
C ASP A 32 -9.12 -15.43 -4.21
N ALA A 33 -8.92 -14.13 -4.43
CA ALA A 33 -9.97 -13.17 -4.83
C ALA A 33 -10.32 -13.24 -6.34
N GLY A 34 -9.66 -14.11 -7.12
CA GLY A 34 -9.96 -14.33 -8.54
C GLY A 34 -9.12 -13.50 -9.53
N CYS A 35 -8.07 -12.82 -9.08
CA CYS A 35 -7.19 -12.05 -9.96
C CYS A 35 -6.22 -12.96 -10.74
N GLU A 36 -5.82 -12.51 -11.93
CA GLU A 36 -4.58 -12.95 -12.58
C GLU A 36 -3.46 -11.98 -12.17
N VAL A 37 -2.56 -12.44 -11.30
CA VAL A 37 -1.55 -11.58 -10.69
C VAL A 37 -0.28 -11.54 -11.53
N HIS A 38 0.19 -10.34 -11.84
CA HIS A 38 1.45 -10.11 -12.53
C HIS A 38 2.39 -9.26 -11.68
N VAL A 39 3.67 -9.62 -11.69
CA VAL A 39 4.73 -8.88 -10.98
C VAL A 39 5.76 -8.41 -12.01
N PRO A 40 5.66 -7.19 -12.55
CA PRO A 40 6.62 -6.70 -13.54
C PRO A 40 8.04 -6.65 -12.94
N VAL A 41 9.01 -7.29 -13.61
CA VAL A 41 10.43 -7.29 -13.19
C VAL A 41 11.05 -5.89 -13.30
N SER A 42 10.50 -5.04 -14.18
CA SER A 42 10.93 -3.66 -14.38
C SER A 42 10.46 -2.69 -13.29
N GLN A 43 9.69 -3.14 -12.30
CA GLN A 43 9.26 -2.27 -11.20
C GLN A 43 10.45 -1.92 -10.30
N THR A 44 10.44 -0.70 -9.75
CA THR A 44 11.49 -0.20 -8.85
C THR A 44 10.88 0.35 -7.55
N CYS A 45 11.32 1.53 -7.09
CA CYS A 45 10.73 2.23 -5.97
C CYS A 45 9.52 3.06 -6.42
N CYS A 46 8.61 3.43 -5.51
CA CYS A 46 7.52 4.36 -5.82
C CYS A 46 7.99 5.82 -5.94
N GLY A 47 9.24 6.12 -5.57
CA GLY A 47 9.83 7.47 -5.61
C GLY A 47 9.49 8.35 -4.40
N GLN A 48 8.73 7.84 -3.42
CA GLN A 48 8.30 8.64 -2.26
C GLN A 48 9.44 9.29 -1.46
N PRO A 49 10.61 8.64 -1.22
CA PRO A 49 11.72 9.30 -0.53
C PRO A 49 12.24 10.55 -1.25
N ALA A 50 12.44 10.46 -2.57
CA ALA A 50 12.88 11.59 -3.40
C ALA A 50 11.83 12.72 -3.41
N TYR A 51 10.54 12.34 -3.51
CA TYR A 51 9.43 13.28 -3.48
C TYR A 51 9.40 14.08 -2.17
N ASN A 52 9.52 13.38 -1.05
CA ASN A 52 9.49 13.98 0.28
C ASN A 52 10.73 14.86 0.56
N SER A 53 11.85 14.64 -0.13
CA SER A 53 13.02 15.53 -0.08
C SER A 53 12.95 16.72 -1.04
N GLY A 54 11.89 16.83 -1.84
CA GLY A 54 11.72 17.90 -2.83
C GLY A 54 12.40 17.62 -4.17
N ASP A 55 12.96 16.44 -4.37
CA ASP A 55 13.60 16.04 -5.62
C ASP A 55 12.55 15.57 -6.63
N LYS A 56 11.87 16.54 -7.24
CA LYS A 56 10.78 16.28 -8.18
C LYS A 56 11.27 15.72 -9.52
N ALA A 57 12.51 16.01 -9.91
CA ALA A 57 13.06 15.54 -11.18
C ALA A 57 13.24 14.02 -11.14
N ASP A 58 13.97 13.51 -10.15
CA ASP A 58 14.20 12.07 -10.00
C ASP A 58 12.90 11.33 -9.68
N THR A 59 12.03 11.92 -8.86
CA THR A 59 10.70 11.35 -8.59
C THR A 59 9.91 11.17 -9.89
N ARG A 60 9.97 12.15 -10.78
CA ARG A 60 9.24 12.11 -12.04
C ARG A 60 9.80 11.02 -12.96
N GLU A 61 11.11 10.90 -13.10
CA GLU A 61 11.72 9.84 -13.91
C GLU A 61 11.33 8.44 -13.41
N ILE A 62 11.35 8.23 -12.10
CA ILE A 62 10.86 6.99 -11.47
C ILE A 62 9.38 6.77 -11.81
N ALA A 63 8.55 7.80 -11.69
CA ALA A 63 7.13 7.70 -11.95
C ALA A 63 6.83 7.35 -13.42
N GLU A 64 7.57 7.88 -14.38
CA GLU A 64 7.44 7.54 -15.80
C GLU A 64 7.70 6.05 -16.05
N GLN A 65 8.72 5.47 -15.42
CA GLN A 65 9.04 4.03 -15.50
C GLN A 65 7.96 3.16 -14.86
N VAL A 66 7.49 3.55 -13.67
CA VAL A 66 6.43 2.82 -12.96
C VAL A 66 5.13 2.85 -13.75
N ILE A 67 4.72 4.01 -14.28
CA ILE A 67 3.52 4.11 -15.12
C ILE A 67 3.66 3.19 -16.34
N ALA A 68 4.77 3.25 -17.06
CA ALA A 68 4.98 2.40 -18.24
C ALA A 68 4.94 0.90 -17.91
N ALA A 69 5.45 0.48 -16.75
CA ALA A 69 5.45 -0.92 -16.33
C ALA A 69 4.06 -1.46 -15.98
N PHE A 70 3.12 -0.59 -15.59
CA PHE A 70 1.84 -0.99 -15.01
C PHE A 70 0.59 -0.47 -15.74
N GLU A 71 0.74 0.46 -16.70
CA GLU A 71 -0.41 1.08 -17.39
C GLU A 71 -1.25 0.08 -18.21
N GLY A 72 -0.72 -1.11 -18.53
CA GLY A 72 -1.43 -2.17 -19.26
C GLY A 72 -2.26 -3.15 -18.41
N PHE A 73 -2.29 -3.02 -17.08
CA PHE A 73 -3.13 -3.85 -16.18
C PHE A 73 -4.48 -3.21 -15.88
N ASP A 74 -5.47 -4.00 -15.47
CA ASP A 74 -6.77 -3.48 -15.06
C ASP A 74 -6.66 -2.74 -13.72
N HIS A 75 -5.90 -3.32 -12.79
CA HIS A 75 -5.61 -2.74 -11.49
C HIS A 75 -4.13 -2.84 -11.12
N VAL A 76 -3.68 -1.92 -10.27
CA VAL A 76 -2.35 -1.91 -9.67
C VAL A 76 -2.53 -1.93 -8.16
N VAL A 77 -2.00 -2.95 -7.50
CA VAL A 77 -2.20 -3.15 -6.07
C VAL A 77 -0.87 -3.07 -5.35
N ALA A 78 -0.80 -2.31 -4.25
CA ALA A 78 0.37 -2.24 -3.39
C ALA A 78 0.02 -2.66 -1.95
N PRO A 79 0.78 -3.56 -1.30
CA PRO A 79 0.63 -3.93 0.11
C PRO A 79 1.27 -2.86 1.03
N SER A 80 1.02 -1.58 0.75
CA SER A 80 1.60 -0.46 1.47
C SER A 80 0.77 0.80 1.25
N GLY A 81 0.25 1.37 2.34
CA GLY A 81 -0.48 2.64 2.28
C GLY A 81 0.38 3.81 1.78
N SER A 82 1.69 3.81 2.06
CA SER A 82 2.58 4.90 1.63
C SER A 82 2.90 4.83 0.14
N CYS A 83 3.15 3.62 -0.39
CA CYS A 83 3.38 3.43 -1.82
C CYS A 83 2.08 3.65 -2.61
N ALA A 84 0.95 3.06 -2.18
CA ALA A 84 -0.35 3.30 -2.80
C ALA A 84 -0.71 4.80 -2.77
N GLY A 85 -0.45 5.50 -1.67
CA GLY A 85 -0.60 6.95 -1.55
C GLY A 85 0.22 7.71 -2.58
N MET A 86 1.53 7.41 -2.67
CA MET A 86 2.43 8.01 -3.66
C MET A 86 1.92 7.85 -5.10
N LEU A 87 1.64 6.60 -5.48
CA LEU A 87 1.19 6.23 -6.82
C LEU A 87 -0.19 6.80 -7.16
N LYS A 88 -1.12 6.86 -6.20
CA LYS A 88 -2.52 7.28 -6.42
C LYS A 88 -2.73 8.79 -6.28
N LYS A 89 -2.08 9.44 -5.31
CA LYS A 89 -2.36 10.84 -4.93
C LYS A 89 -1.32 11.82 -5.44
N HIS A 90 -0.06 11.43 -5.49
CA HIS A 90 1.04 12.36 -5.76
C HIS A 90 1.51 12.33 -7.22
N TYR A 91 1.50 11.15 -7.87
CA TYR A 91 1.88 11.03 -9.29
C TYR A 91 1.13 12.01 -10.22
N PRO A 92 -0.20 12.21 -10.12
CA PRO A 92 -0.90 13.14 -11.01
C PRO A 92 -0.35 14.57 -10.94
N THR A 93 0.13 14.99 -9.76
CA THR A 93 0.66 16.35 -9.57
C THR A 93 2.04 16.55 -10.23
N LEU A 94 2.83 15.49 -10.39
CA LEU A 94 4.14 15.54 -11.05
C LEU A 94 4.05 15.81 -12.56
N PHE A 95 2.90 15.49 -13.15
CA PHE A 95 2.68 15.54 -14.60
C PHE A 95 1.65 16.59 -15.02
N LYS A 96 1.19 17.45 -14.11
CA LYS A 96 0.22 18.50 -14.43
C LYS A 96 0.80 19.46 -15.49
N GLY A 97 0.08 19.65 -16.58
CA GLY A 97 0.47 20.47 -17.73
C GLY A 97 1.33 19.72 -18.75
N ASP A 98 1.67 18.44 -18.52
CA ASP A 98 2.47 17.66 -19.47
C ASP A 98 1.61 17.00 -20.54
N ALA A 99 1.82 17.38 -21.80
CA ALA A 99 1.03 16.89 -22.93
C ALA A 99 1.11 15.37 -23.14
N LYS A 100 2.21 14.72 -22.77
CA LYS A 100 2.43 13.28 -22.98
C LYS A 100 1.99 12.45 -21.77
N TRP A 101 2.22 12.96 -20.56
CA TRP A 101 2.16 12.16 -19.35
C TRP A 101 0.96 12.45 -18.45
N GLU A 102 0.36 13.63 -18.51
CA GLU A 102 -0.71 14.00 -17.57
C GLU A 102 -1.88 13.00 -17.61
N ALA A 103 -2.36 12.65 -18.81
CA ALA A 103 -3.46 11.71 -18.99
C ALA A 103 -3.09 10.30 -18.54
N ARG A 104 -1.87 9.85 -18.86
CA ARG A 104 -1.37 8.51 -18.48
C ARG A 104 -1.21 8.38 -16.97
N ALA A 105 -0.64 9.39 -16.32
CA ALA A 105 -0.48 9.42 -14.87
C ALA A 105 -1.84 9.39 -14.16
N ARG A 106 -2.81 10.18 -14.62
CA ARG A 106 -4.17 10.17 -14.06
C ARG A 106 -4.83 8.81 -14.21
N ALA A 107 -4.84 8.24 -15.43
CA ALA A 107 -5.43 6.93 -15.69
C ALA A 107 -4.76 5.81 -14.87
N PHE A 108 -3.43 5.86 -14.75
CA PHE A 108 -2.68 4.95 -13.88
C PHE A 108 -3.08 5.10 -12.42
N SER A 109 -3.12 6.32 -11.88
CA SER A 109 -3.44 6.56 -10.47
C SER A 109 -4.88 6.16 -10.11
N GLU A 110 -5.84 6.29 -11.03
CA GLU A 110 -7.24 5.90 -10.81
C GLU A 110 -7.36 4.40 -10.47
N LYS A 111 -6.60 3.55 -11.15
CA LYS A 111 -6.57 2.09 -10.95
C LYS A 111 -5.56 1.59 -9.93
N VAL A 112 -4.89 2.48 -9.20
CA VAL A 112 -4.01 2.11 -8.08
C VAL A 112 -4.83 1.92 -6.81
N HIS A 113 -4.58 0.83 -6.09
CA HIS A 113 -5.24 0.51 -4.83
C HIS A 113 -4.24 0.01 -3.78
N GLU A 114 -4.59 0.20 -2.51
CA GLU A 114 -3.94 -0.51 -1.42
C GLU A 114 -4.58 -1.90 -1.30
N LEU A 115 -3.79 -2.93 -0.98
CA LEU A 115 -4.19 -4.34 -0.99
C LEU A 115 -5.52 -4.63 -0.29
N VAL A 116 -5.67 -4.22 0.96
CA VAL A 116 -6.85 -4.56 1.75
C VAL A 116 -8.07 -3.81 1.23
N SER A 117 -7.91 -2.52 0.90
CA SER A 117 -9.00 -1.75 0.28
C SER A 117 -9.42 -2.30 -1.08
N PHE A 118 -8.49 -2.84 -1.87
CA PHE A 118 -8.78 -3.48 -3.14
C PHE A 118 -9.61 -4.75 -2.95
N LEU A 119 -9.19 -5.61 -2.04
CA LEU A 119 -9.89 -6.85 -1.73
C LEU A 119 -11.34 -6.57 -1.31
N THR A 120 -11.56 -5.61 -0.41
CA THR A 120 -12.92 -5.31 0.08
C THR A 120 -13.75 -4.50 -0.90
N ASP A 121 -13.20 -3.42 -1.45
CA ASP A 121 -13.99 -2.37 -2.11
C ASP A 121 -14.13 -2.63 -3.62
N VAL A 122 -13.20 -3.38 -4.22
CA VAL A 122 -13.21 -3.72 -5.66
C VAL A 122 -13.58 -5.18 -5.87
N MET A 123 -12.90 -6.11 -5.19
CA MET A 123 -13.14 -7.54 -5.36
C MET A 123 -14.32 -8.06 -4.53
N GLY A 124 -14.89 -7.23 -3.64
CA GLY A 124 -16.05 -7.60 -2.82
C GLY A 124 -15.77 -8.69 -1.78
N VAL A 125 -14.50 -8.89 -1.40
CA VAL A 125 -14.13 -9.87 -0.38
C VAL A 125 -14.70 -9.43 0.96
N GLU A 126 -15.59 -10.25 1.50
CA GLU A 126 -16.22 -9.99 2.80
C GLU A 126 -15.58 -10.76 3.94
N LYS A 127 -14.98 -11.92 3.64
CA LYS A 127 -14.43 -12.87 4.60
C LYS A 127 -13.22 -13.58 4.02
N VAL A 128 -12.32 -14.01 4.89
CA VAL A 128 -11.17 -14.85 4.53
C VAL A 128 -11.29 -16.22 5.16
N GLU A 129 -10.85 -17.26 4.45
CA GLU A 129 -10.74 -18.62 4.99
C GLU A 129 -9.43 -18.77 5.78
N ALA A 130 -9.37 -18.15 6.96
CA ALA A 130 -8.20 -18.18 7.84
C ALA A 130 -8.58 -18.47 9.29
N GLN A 131 -7.67 -19.12 10.03
CA GLN A 131 -7.82 -19.40 11.45
C GLN A 131 -6.52 -19.10 12.20
N ILE A 132 -6.62 -18.38 13.31
CA ILE A 132 -5.55 -18.15 14.28
C ILE A 132 -6.15 -17.91 15.66
N ASP A 133 -5.62 -18.54 16.70
CA ASP A 133 -6.03 -18.26 18.09
C ASP A 133 -5.10 -17.19 18.68
N ALA A 134 -5.49 -15.93 18.51
CA ALA A 134 -4.68 -14.78 18.91
C ALA A 134 -5.55 -13.57 19.28
N ILE A 135 -4.96 -12.63 20.02
CA ILE A 135 -5.48 -11.28 20.19
C ILE A 135 -4.60 -10.35 19.35
N ALA A 136 -5.21 -9.51 18.53
CA ALA A 136 -4.49 -8.51 17.74
C ALA A 136 -5.09 -7.12 17.94
N THR A 137 -4.29 -6.11 17.63
CA THR A 137 -4.76 -4.73 17.46
C THR A 137 -4.44 -4.26 16.06
N TYR A 138 -5.16 -3.24 15.58
CA TYR A 138 -4.91 -2.64 14.28
C TYR A 138 -4.32 -1.23 14.44
N HIS A 139 -3.19 -1.00 13.78
CA HIS A 139 -2.60 0.33 13.68
C HIS A 139 -3.07 1.02 12.39
N ASP A 140 -3.81 2.12 12.54
CA ASP A 140 -4.14 3.00 11.43
C ASP A 140 -2.91 3.78 10.96
N SER A 141 -2.22 3.26 9.94
CA SER A 141 -1.07 3.95 9.34
C SER A 141 -1.47 5.32 8.78
N CYS A 142 -0.61 6.32 8.92
CA CYS A 142 -0.93 7.69 8.53
C CYS A 142 -1.27 7.84 7.04
N SER A 143 -0.48 7.23 6.13
CA SER A 143 -0.79 7.27 4.70
C SER A 143 -2.03 6.46 4.35
N GLY A 144 -2.24 5.29 4.98
CA GLY A 144 -3.47 4.51 4.78
C GLY A 144 -4.72 5.27 5.22
N LEU A 145 -4.73 5.79 6.44
CA LEU A 145 -5.88 6.49 7.01
C LEU A 145 -6.08 7.88 6.39
N ARG A 146 -5.06 8.75 6.42
CA ARG A 146 -5.23 10.17 6.10
C ARG A 146 -5.30 10.41 4.60
N GLU A 147 -4.48 9.71 3.80
CA GLU A 147 -4.43 9.89 2.34
C GLU A 147 -5.41 8.98 1.60
N LEU A 148 -5.49 7.71 2.00
CA LEU A 148 -6.29 6.69 1.30
C LEU A 148 -7.64 6.39 1.96
N LYS A 149 -7.92 6.94 3.14
CA LYS A 149 -9.18 6.72 3.89
C LYS A 149 -9.45 5.25 4.24
N ILE A 150 -8.38 4.50 4.46
CA ILE A 150 -8.44 3.08 4.85
C ILE A 150 -8.57 3.02 6.36
N GLN A 151 -9.66 2.43 6.83
CA GLN A 151 -9.93 2.28 8.27
C GLN A 151 -10.76 1.03 8.55
N GLN A 152 -11.90 0.87 7.89
CA GLN A 152 -12.83 -0.24 8.17
C GLN A 152 -12.50 -1.50 7.38
N GLN A 153 -11.91 -1.35 6.20
CA GLN A 153 -11.54 -2.45 5.31
C GLN A 153 -10.66 -3.51 6.01
N PRO A 154 -9.57 -3.14 6.72
CA PRO A 154 -8.74 -4.10 7.43
C PRO A 154 -9.47 -4.77 8.59
N ARG A 155 -10.27 -4.00 9.34
CA ARG A 155 -11.04 -4.52 10.47
C ARG A 155 -12.06 -5.56 10.03
N LYS A 156 -12.81 -5.28 8.95
CA LYS A 156 -13.79 -6.22 8.36
C LYS A 156 -13.15 -7.58 8.05
N LEU A 157 -11.98 -7.59 7.42
CA LEU A 157 -11.31 -8.86 7.08
C LEU A 157 -10.72 -9.55 8.30
N LEU A 158 -10.10 -8.81 9.23
CA LEU A 158 -9.55 -9.36 10.47
C LEU A 158 -10.65 -9.99 11.35
N GLU A 159 -11.80 -9.35 11.49
CA GLU A 159 -12.95 -9.88 12.25
C GLU A 159 -13.53 -11.17 11.66
N SER A 160 -13.30 -11.43 10.36
CA SER A 160 -13.72 -12.67 9.73
C SER A 160 -12.80 -13.86 10.01
N VAL A 161 -11.59 -13.62 10.54
CA VAL A 161 -10.61 -14.67 10.83
C VAL A 161 -11.04 -15.47 12.05
N LYS A 162 -11.19 -16.78 11.88
CA LYS A 162 -11.65 -17.65 12.96
C LYS A 162 -10.63 -17.71 14.10
N GLY A 163 -11.10 -17.43 15.33
CA GLY A 163 -10.27 -17.43 16.54
C GLY A 163 -9.53 -16.13 16.82
N LEU A 164 -9.48 -15.20 15.86
CA LEU A 164 -8.84 -13.90 16.07
C LEU A 164 -9.76 -12.99 16.88
N LYS A 165 -9.23 -12.40 17.95
CA LYS A 165 -9.90 -11.37 18.73
C LYS A 165 -9.26 -10.03 18.45
N LEU A 166 -9.98 -9.13 17.79
CA LEU A 166 -9.51 -7.76 17.58
C LEU A 166 -9.79 -6.92 18.83
N ARG A 167 -8.74 -6.30 19.38
CA ARG A 167 -8.80 -5.35 20.48
C ARG A 167 -8.16 -4.04 20.02
N GLU A 168 -8.96 -3.00 19.89
CA GLU A 168 -8.46 -1.68 19.51
C GLU A 168 -7.49 -1.13 20.55
N MET A 169 -6.37 -0.58 20.07
CA MET A 169 -5.40 0.10 20.91
C MET A 169 -5.87 1.52 21.24
N ASN A 170 -5.34 2.10 22.30
CA ASN A 170 -5.54 3.53 22.55
C ASN A 170 -4.83 4.36 21.47
N SER A 171 -5.53 5.35 20.92
CA SER A 171 -5.00 6.26 19.89
C SER A 171 -4.39 5.55 18.67
N PRO A 172 -5.16 4.72 17.95
CA PRO A 172 -4.65 3.86 16.87
C PRO A 172 -4.07 4.66 15.68
N ASP A 173 -4.53 5.90 15.51
CA ASP A 173 -4.20 6.85 14.44
C ASP A 173 -2.99 7.77 14.74
N VAL A 174 -2.38 7.63 15.92
CA VAL A 174 -1.11 8.29 16.24
C VAL A 174 0.03 7.67 15.42
N CYS A 175 0.98 8.51 14.99
CA CYS A 175 2.11 8.10 14.16
C CYS A 175 2.91 6.97 14.82
N CYS A 176 3.38 5.99 14.03
CA CYS A 176 4.27 4.93 14.52
C CYS A 176 5.75 5.34 14.59
N GLY A 177 6.11 6.55 14.12
CA GLY A 177 7.49 7.04 14.12
C GLY A 177 8.31 6.66 12.88
N PHE A 178 7.87 5.72 12.04
CA PHE A 178 8.69 5.25 10.91
C PHE A 178 8.97 6.34 9.85
N GLY A 179 7.94 6.95 9.26
CA GLY A 179 8.07 8.12 8.36
C GLY A 179 9.12 8.04 7.22
N GLY A 180 9.65 6.86 6.88
CA GLY A 180 10.76 6.68 5.94
C GLY A 180 12.05 7.39 6.40
N THR A 181 12.42 8.48 5.72
CA THR A 181 13.65 9.24 6.01
C THR A 181 13.65 9.87 7.41
N PHE A 182 12.47 10.09 8.01
CA PHE A 182 12.37 10.60 9.37
C PHE A 182 13.03 9.64 10.37
N ALA A 183 12.72 8.34 10.32
CA ALA A 183 13.33 7.36 11.23
C ALA A 183 14.84 7.22 11.04
N VAL A 184 15.35 7.48 9.83
CA VAL A 184 16.79 7.45 9.54
C VAL A 184 17.49 8.70 10.08
N LYS A 185 16.91 9.89 9.85
CA LYS A 185 17.51 11.17 10.25
C LYS A 185 17.36 11.47 11.74
N TYR A 186 16.28 11.02 12.35
CA TYR A 186 15.91 11.31 13.75
C TYR A 186 15.55 10.02 14.48
N SER A 187 16.47 9.05 14.47
CA SER A 187 16.26 7.71 15.01
C SER A 187 15.86 7.73 16.49
N GLU A 188 16.46 8.58 17.31
CA GLU A 188 16.11 8.72 18.73
C GLU A 188 14.65 9.13 18.93
N ILE A 189 14.19 10.13 18.18
CA ILE A 189 12.80 10.61 18.24
C ILE A 189 11.84 9.53 17.72
N SER A 190 12.17 8.91 16.57
CA SER A 190 11.40 7.80 16.00
C SER A 190 11.24 6.65 17.00
N ASN A 191 12.34 6.26 17.66
CA ASN A 191 12.35 5.19 18.65
C ASN A 191 11.53 5.54 19.89
N SER A 192 11.54 6.80 20.32
CA SER A 192 10.66 7.27 21.40
C SER A 192 9.19 7.13 21.03
N ILE A 193 8.80 7.60 19.82
CA ILE A 193 7.42 7.54 19.32
C ILE A 193 6.91 6.09 19.24
N VAL A 194 7.69 5.18 18.64
CA VAL A 194 7.25 3.78 18.51
C VAL A 194 7.18 3.09 19.87
N SER A 195 8.07 3.44 20.81
CA SER A 195 8.06 2.90 22.17
C SER A 195 6.81 3.32 22.94
N GLU A 196 6.45 4.59 22.89
CA GLU A 196 5.21 5.10 23.49
C GLU A 196 3.98 4.43 22.86
N LYS A 197 3.96 4.33 21.52
CA LYS A 197 2.85 3.68 20.82
C LYS A 197 2.71 2.20 21.19
N ALA A 198 3.81 1.48 21.35
CA ALA A 198 3.80 0.07 21.74
C ALA A 198 3.22 -0.15 23.15
N GLN A 199 3.32 0.83 24.05
CA GLN A 199 2.71 0.76 25.39
C GLN A 199 1.16 0.84 25.35
N ASN A 200 0.58 1.23 24.21
CA ASN A 200 -0.88 1.33 24.04
C ASN A 200 -1.54 0.05 23.49
N ILE A 201 -0.75 -1.01 23.22
CA ILE A 201 -1.20 -2.33 22.75
C ILE A 201 -1.55 -3.21 23.95
#